data_AF-A0A7J7HAI1-F1
#
_entry.id   AF-A0A7J7HAI1-F1
#
_cell.length_a   1.000
_cell.length_b   1.000
_cell.length_c   1.000
_cell.angle_alpha   90.00
_cell.angle_beta   90.00
_cell.angle_gamma   90.00
#
_symmetry.space_group_name_H-M   'P 1'
#
loop_
_entity.id
_entity.type
_entity.pdbx_description
1 polymer ?
#
loop_
_entity_poly.entity_id
_entity_poly.type
_entity_poly.pdbx_seq_one_letter_code
_entity_poly.pdbx_strand_id
1 'polypeptide(L)'
;MASCSFTFGGRPSLRLVFAACRTYIKIGDVCVSLGDGSQQVNIEKVKCGPGHGISVGSLGKYHGEEPVTGVTLKDCTMTNTMNVVRVKTWPASPSGVASDLHFEDLVMNNVSTPVLIDQQYYPYDQCQSEIPSCVKITNVSFKDIPGTSATELAVGAHRARM
;
A
#
# COMPACT_ATOMS: atom_id res chain seq x y z
N MET A 1 4.31 -0.15 -22.41
CA MET A 1 4.67 -0.20 -20.98
C MET A 1 3.56 0.51 -20.22
N ALA A 2 2.88 -0.16 -19.30
CA ALA A 2 1.76 0.44 -18.58
C ALA A 2 2.08 0.46 -17.09
N SER A 3 2.53 1.60 -16.58
CA SER A 3 2.34 1.96 -15.18
C SER A 3 0.93 2.56 -15.08
N CYS A 4 0.05 1.93 -14.31
CA CYS A 4 -1.24 2.53 -13.96
C CYS A 4 -1.04 3.43 -12.74
N SER A 5 -0.42 4.59 -12.95
CA SER A 5 -0.34 5.65 -11.94
C SER A 5 -1.52 6.60 -12.18
N PHE A 6 -2.54 6.51 -11.33
CA PHE A 6 -3.68 7.42 -11.40
C PHE A 6 -3.63 8.37 -10.21
N THR A 7 -3.55 9.66 -10.50
CA THR A 7 -3.74 10.75 -9.53
C THR A 7 -5.22 11.14 -9.58
N PHE A 8 -5.95 10.97 -8.48
CA PHE A 8 -7.39 11.25 -8.44
C PHE A 8 -7.64 12.67 -7.94
N GLY A 9 -7.91 13.58 -8.88
CA GLY A 9 -8.40 14.92 -8.56
C GLY A 9 -9.94 14.93 -8.38
N GLY A 10 -10.39 15.05 -7.13
CA GLY A 10 -11.60 15.78 -6.74
C GLY A 10 -12.96 15.38 -7.33
N ARG A 11 -13.40 14.12 -7.22
CA ARG A 11 -14.83 13.78 -7.42
C ARG A 11 -15.35 12.74 -6.40
N PRO A 12 -16.58 12.87 -5.86
CA PRO A 12 -17.00 12.20 -4.62
C PRO A 12 -17.49 10.75 -4.77
N SER A 13 -17.40 10.12 -5.94
CA SER A 13 -17.91 8.75 -6.13
C SER A 13 -17.34 8.10 -7.39
N LEU A 14 -16.02 7.92 -7.46
CA LEU A 14 -15.43 7.11 -8.52
C LEU A 14 -15.27 5.66 -8.02
N ARG A 15 -16.26 4.82 -8.31
CA ARG A 15 -16.13 3.35 -8.19
C ARG A 15 -15.14 2.89 -9.25
N LEU A 16 -13.85 2.94 -8.96
CA LEU A 16 -12.84 2.42 -9.87
C LEU A 16 -12.64 0.94 -9.57
N VAL A 17 -13.34 0.10 -10.34
CA VAL A 17 -13.11 -1.35 -10.35
C VAL A 17 -11.93 -1.60 -11.28
N PHE A 18 -10.74 -1.81 -10.73
CA PHE A 18 -9.64 -2.36 -11.50
C PHE A 18 -9.88 -3.86 -11.68
N ALA A 19 -10.76 -4.23 -12.62
CA ALA A 19 -10.88 -5.60 -13.12
C ALA A 19 -9.84 -5.80 -14.23
N ALA A 20 -8.57 -5.85 -13.84
CA ALA A 20 -7.47 -6.02 -14.78
C ALA A 20 -7.37 -7.50 -15.17
N CYS A 21 -8.35 -8.00 -15.95
CA CYS A 21 -8.44 -9.39 -16.37
C CYS A 21 -7.11 -9.85 -17.00
N ARG A 22 -6.33 -10.64 -16.25
CA ARG A 22 -5.06 -11.26 -16.68
C ARG A 22 -3.94 -10.28 -17.05
N THR A 23 -3.82 -9.16 -16.35
CA THR A 23 -2.69 -8.24 -16.57
C THR A 23 -1.51 -8.67 -15.70
N TYR A 24 -0.38 -9.01 -16.32
CA TYR A 24 0.88 -9.33 -15.62
C TYR A 24 1.78 -8.09 -15.65
N ILE A 25 1.89 -7.42 -14.50
CA ILE A 25 2.65 -6.17 -14.38
C ILE A 25 4.08 -6.51 -13.92
N LYS A 26 5.04 -6.49 -14.86
CA LYS A 26 6.49 -6.55 -14.58
C LYS A 26 7.05 -5.13 -14.50
N ILE A 27 7.24 -4.60 -13.30
CA ILE A 27 7.90 -3.31 -13.10
C ILE A 27 8.93 -3.51 -12.00
N GLY A 28 10.14 -3.00 -12.15
CA GLY A 28 11.11 -2.94 -11.04
C GLY A 28 10.68 -2.02 -9.87
N ASP A 29 9.39 -1.68 -9.76
CA ASP A 29 8.81 -0.69 -8.84
C ASP A 29 7.35 -1.11 -8.46
N VAL A 30 6.51 -0.19 -7.96
CA VAL A 30 5.15 -0.44 -7.43
C VAL A 30 4.13 -0.80 -8.53
N CYS A 31 3.33 -1.84 -8.31
CA CYS A 31 2.25 -2.27 -9.22
C CYS A 31 1.00 -1.39 -9.13
N VAL A 32 0.60 -1.02 -7.91
CA VAL A 32 -0.49 -0.08 -7.64
C VAL A 32 -0.08 0.83 -6.50
N SER A 33 -0.16 2.14 -6.70
CA SER A 33 0.12 3.15 -5.69
C SER A 33 -1.14 3.96 -5.42
N LEU A 34 -1.58 3.99 -4.16
CA LEU A 34 -2.74 4.75 -3.71
C LEU A 34 -2.23 5.93 -2.88
N GLY A 35 -2.49 7.14 -3.34
CA GLY A 35 -2.03 8.37 -2.69
C GLY A 35 -3.20 9.22 -2.19
N ASP A 36 -2.88 10.45 -1.82
CA ASP A 36 -3.81 11.52 -1.46
C ASP A 36 -5.14 11.47 -2.25
N GLY A 37 -6.26 11.50 -1.50
CA GLY A 37 -7.62 11.52 -2.06
C GLY A 37 -8.14 10.19 -2.62
N SER A 38 -7.41 9.08 -2.48
CA SER A 38 -7.87 7.77 -2.94
C SER A 38 -8.98 7.21 -2.04
N GLN A 39 -10.22 7.25 -2.52
CA GLN A 39 -11.38 6.79 -1.76
C GLN A 39 -12.21 5.75 -2.51
N GLN A 40 -12.72 4.74 -1.81
CA GLN A 40 -13.64 3.71 -2.34
C GLN A 40 -13.05 2.94 -3.54
N VAL A 41 -11.82 2.45 -3.38
CA VAL A 41 -11.04 1.80 -4.44
C VAL A 41 -11.07 0.29 -4.28
N ASN A 42 -11.48 -0.43 -5.34
CA ASN A 42 -11.48 -1.89 -5.37
C ASN A 42 -10.50 -2.41 -6.43
N ILE A 43 -9.54 -3.22 -5.99
CA ILE A 43 -8.52 -3.83 -6.83
C ILE A 43 -8.73 -5.34 -6.78
N GLU A 44 -9.04 -5.96 -7.91
CA GLU A 44 -9.36 -7.38 -7.97
C GLU A 44 -8.63 -8.09 -9.11
N LYS A 45 -8.26 -9.36 -8.92
CA LYS A 45 -7.76 -10.24 -9.99
C LYS A 45 -6.47 -9.76 -10.66
N VAL A 46 -5.64 -9.04 -9.91
CA VAL A 46 -4.35 -8.52 -10.38
C VAL A 46 -3.25 -9.54 -10.16
N LYS A 47 -2.36 -9.69 -11.15
CA LYS A 47 -1.09 -10.43 -11.00
C LYS A 47 0.07 -9.45 -11.08
N CYS A 48 0.79 -9.30 -9.98
CA CYS A 48 1.88 -8.35 -9.83
C CYS A 48 3.20 -9.09 -9.59
N GLY A 49 4.26 -8.69 -10.29
CA GLY A 49 5.58 -9.27 -10.04
C GLY A 49 6.51 -9.31 -11.25
N PRO A 50 7.85 -9.28 -11.03
CA PRO A 50 8.53 -8.85 -9.80
C PRO A 50 8.35 -7.33 -9.57
N GLY A 51 8.64 -6.82 -8.36
CA GLY A 51 8.52 -5.38 -8.04
C GLY A 51 8.26 -5.05 -6.56
N HIS A 52 7.76 -3.86 -6.26
CA HIS A 52 7.51 -3.41 -4.87
C HIS A 52 6.19 -3.91 -4.28
N GLY A 53 5.28 -4.41 -5.12
CA GLY A 53 3.93 -4.84 -4.73
C GLY A 53 2.92 -3.70 -4.79
N ILE A 54 1.94 -3.72 -3.88
CA ILE A 54 0.91 -2.68 -3.76
C ILE A 54 1.27 -1.74 -2.61
N SER A 55 1.14 -0.44 -2.83
CA SER A 55 1.53 0.60 -1.89
C SER A 55 0.38 1.55 -1.59
N VAL A 56 0.11 1.78 -0.31
CA VAL A 56 -0.70 2.91 0.19
C VAL A 56 0.28 3.96 0.72
N GLY A 57 0.18 5.17 0.19
CA GLY A 57 1.09 6.27 0.47
C GLY A 57 2.27 6.38 -0.53
N SER A 58 3.28 7.18 -0.23
CA SER A 58 3.50 7.81 1.08
C SER A 58 2.47 8.88 1.42
N LEU A 59 1.92 8.84 2.63
CA LEU A 59 0.98 9.84 3.17
C LEU A 59 1.65 10.71 4.23
N GLY A 60 1.13 11.92 4.41
CA GLY A 60 1.61 12.88 5.40
C GLY A 60 2.82 13.69 4.96
N LYS A 61 3.06 13.81 3.64
CA LYS A 61 4.15 14.65 3.13
C LYS A 61 3.71 16.12 3.05
N TYR A 62 2.47 16.35 2.66
CA TYR A 62 1.93 17.69 2.41
C TYR A 62 0.84 18.03 3.44
N HIS A 63 0.66 19.33 3.68
CA HIS A 63 -0.48 19.82 4.45
C HIS A 63 -1.76 19.74 3.60
N GLY A 64 -2.87 19.37 4.22
CA GLY A 64 -4.17 19.30 3.55
C GLY A 64 -4.33 18.11 2.61
N GLU A 65 -3.56 17.03 2.81
CA GLU A 65 -3.84 15.76 2.13
C GLU A 65 -5.24 15.26 2.52
N GLU A 66 -6.02 14.89 1.51
CA GLU A 66 -7.30 14.23 1.60
C GLU A 66 -7.14 12.78 2.07
N PRO A 67 -8.14 12.22 2.76
CA PRO A 67 -8.05 10.89 3.34
C PRO A 67 -7.95 9.81 2.27
N VAL A 68 -7.20 8.74 2.60
CA VAL A 68 -7.26 7.47 1.87
C VAL A 68 -8.20 6.53 2.62
N THR A 69 -9.35 6.20 2.04
CA THR A 69 -10.36 5.40 2.76
C THR A 69 -11.13 4.43 1.86
N GLY A 70 -11.49 3.27 2.40
CA GLY A 70 -12.31 2.28 1.69
C GLY A 70 -11.54 1.63 0.55
N VAL A 71 -10.36 1.12 0.83
CA VAL A 71 -9.52 0.41 -0.14
C VAL A 71 -9.69 -1.07 0.07
N THR A 72 -10.11 -1.80 -0.96
CA THR A 72 -10.15 -3.26 -0.93
C THR A 72 -9.25 -3.85 -2.01
N LEU A 73 -8.37 -4.76 -1.62
CA LEU A 73 -7.60 -5.61 -2.52
C LEU A 73 -8.06 -7.05 -2.35
N LYS A 74 -8.49 -7.69 -3.44
CA LYS A 74 -9.06 -9.04 -3.39
C LYS A 74 -8.63 -9.94 -4.54
N ASP A 75 -8.48 -11.24 -4.31
CA ASP A 75 -8.22 -12.25 -5.35
C ASP A 75 -7.01 -11.88 -6.23
N CYS A 76 -5.90 -11.49 -5.60
CA CYS A 76 -4.70 -11.03 -6.30
C CYS A 76 -3.53 -12.00 -6.09
N THR A 77 -2.59 -12.02 -7.04
CA THR A 77 -1.38 -12.84 -6.95
C THR A 77 -0.14 -11.97 -7.02
N MET A 78 0.72 -12.08 -6.01
CA MET A 78 1.99 -11.37 -5.90
C MET A 78 3.13 -12.37 -6.06
N THR A 79 4.06 -12.12 -6.97
CA THR A 79 5.15 -13.06 -7.26
C THR A 79 6.49 -12.35 -7.36
N ASN A 80 7.49 -12.79 -6.60
CA ASN A 80 8.82 -12.14 -6.56
C ASN A 80 8.73 -10.63 -6.26
N THR A 81 7.78 -10.23 -5.42
CA THR A 81 7.64 -8.84 -4.98
C THR A 81 8.28 -8.63 -3.62
N MET A 82 8.64 -7.39 -3.30
CA MET A 82 9.08 -7.07 -1.95
C MET A 82 7.94 -7.18 -0.94
N ASN A 83 6.75 -6.67 -1.27
CA ASN A 83 5.59 -6.77 -0.39
C ASN A 83 4.39 -7.31 -1.16
N VAL A 84 3.41 -7.87 -0.46
CA VAL A 84 2.03 -7.95 -0.97
C VAL A 84 1.43 -6.55 -0.83
N VAL A 85 1.51 -5.99 0.39
CA VAL A 85 0.98 -4.66 0.71
C VAL A 85 1.98 -3.90 1.57
N ARG A 86 2.21 -2.63 1.23
CA ARG A 86 2.96 -1.69 2.05
C ARG A 86 2.16 -0.42 2.31
N VAL A 87 1.95 -0.05 3.56
CA VAL A 87 1.40 1.26 3.95
C VAL A 87 2.54 2.13 4.44
N LYS A 88 2.73 3.33 3.87
CA LYS A 88 3.86 4.21 4.15
C LYS A 88 3.37 5.59 4.60
N THR A 89 3.83 6.06 5.75
CA THR A 89 3.57 7.43 6.21
C THR A 89 4.85 8.12 6.65
N TRP A 90 4.95 9.41 6.35
CA TRP A 90 6.11 10.22 6.72
C TRP A 90 6.15 10.43 8.24
N PRO A 91 7.35 10.40 8.87
CA PRO A 91 7.51 10.88 10.23
C PRO A 91 7.33 12.41 10.27
N ALA A 92 7.08 12.98 11.45
CA ALA A 92 6.79 14.41 11.63
C ALA A 92 5.68 14.95 10.70
N SER A 93 4.74 14.08 10.28
CA SER A 93 3.75 14.47 9.30
C SER A 93 2.70 15.43 9.87
N PRO A 94 2.06 16.24 9.01
CA PRO A 94 0.74 16.78 9.31
C PRO A 94 -0.27 15.67 9.64
N SER A 95 -1.38 16.05 10.27
CA SER A 95 -2.50 15.14 10.50
C SER A 95 -3.06 14.64 9.17
N GLY A 96 -3.28 13.34 9.07
CA GLY A 96 -3.89 12.68 7.91
C GLY A 96 -4.61 11.41 8.33
N VAL A 97 -5.36 10.79 7.40
CA VAL A 97 -6.15 9.59 7.69
C VAL A 97 -5.98 8.55 6.58
N ALA A 98 -5.69 7.32 7.00
CA ALA A 98 -5.81 6.12 6.19
C ALA A 98 -6.74 5.13 6.91
N SER A 99 -7.94 4.89 6.39
CA SER A 99 -8.93 4.04 7.07
C SER A 99 -9.55 3.00 6.15
N ASP A 100 -10.12 1.95 6.74
CA ASP A 100 -10.94 0.96 6.02
C ASP A 100 -10.16 0.32 4.86
N LEU A 101 -9.01 -0.26 5.21
CA LEU A 101 -8.10 -0.91 4.27
C LEU A 101 -8.21 -2.43 4.43
N HIS A 102 -8.69 -3.11 3.40
CA HIS A 102 -9.04 -4.54 3.46
C HIS A 102 -8.26 -5.31 2.40
N PHE A 103 -7.48 -6.30 2.84
CA PHE A 103 -6.59 -7.10 2.01
C PHE A 103 -6.95 -8.58 2.15
N GLU A 104 -7.65 -9.13 1.16
CA GLU A 104 -8.31 -10.43 1.25
C GLU A 104 -7.96 -11.37 0.08
N ASP A 105 -7.86 -12.68 0.31
CA ASP A 105 -7.65 -13.68 -0.74
C ASP A 105 -6.42 -13.37 -1.63
N LEU A 106 -5.26 -13.17 -1.00
CA LEU A 106 -4.03 -12.72 -1.67
C LEU A 106 -2.99 -13.84 -1.73
N VAL A 107 -2.72 -14.36 -2.92
CA VAL A 107 -1.71 -15.41 -3.11
C VAL A 107 -0.32 -14.79 -3.21
N MET A 108 0.60 -15.21 -2.34
CA MET A 108 2.00 -14.75 -2.36
C MET A 108 2.96 -15.86 -2.81
N ASN A 109 3.86 -15.55 -3.74
CA ASN A 109 4.90 -16.48 -4.19
C ASN A 109 6.26 -15.80 -4.10
N ASN A 110 7.12 -16.27 -3.19
CA ASN A 110 8.47 -15.73 -2.99
C ASN A 110 8.44 -14.20 -2.72
N VAL A 111 7.59 -13.77 -1.78
CA VAL A 111 7.46 -12.36 -1.39
C VAL A 111 8.33 -12.05 -0.18
N SER A 112 9.11 -10.97 -0.19
CA SER A 112 10.10 -10.71 0.89
C SER A 112 9.47 -10.38 2.23
N THR A 113 8.63 -9.35 2.29
CA THR A 113 7.92 -8.86 3.48
C THR A 113 6.45 -8.68 3.11
N PRO A 114 5.63 -9.75 3.20
CA PRO A 114 4.25 -9.76 2.73
C PRO A 114 3.43 -8.54 3.14
N VAL A 115 3.44 -8.20 4.43
CA VAL A 115 2.73 -7.03 4.96
C VAL A 115 3.71 -6.12 5.68
N LEU A 116 3.76 -4.85 5.28
CA LEU A 116 4.57 -3.83 5.94
C LEU A 116 3.76 -2.54 6.19
N ILE A 117 3.60 -2.18 7.45
CA ILE A 117 3.11 -0.85 7.84
C ILE A 117 4.30 -0.05 8.38
N ASP A 118 4.69 0.97 7.63
CA ASP A 118 5.87 1.79 7.85
C ASP A 118 5.47 3.23 8.13
N GLN A 119 5.39 3.60 9.41
CA GLN A 119 5.06 4.96 9.85
C GLN A 119 6.31 5.85 10.05
N GLN A 120 7.47 5.38 9.57
CA GLN A 120 8.73 6.10 9.58
C GLN A 120 9.33 6.13 8.16
N TYR A 121 8.47 6.16 7.15
CA TYR A 121 8.91 6.07 5.77
C TYR A 121 9.76 7.29 5.40
N TYR A 122 10.99 7.03 4.99
CA TYR A 122 11.90 8.04 4.47
C TYR A 122 12.69 7.47 3.29
N PRO A 123 12.63 8.09 2.09
CA PRO A 123 13.25 7.54 0.88
C PRO A 123 14.77 7.79 0.76
N TYR A 124 15.34 8.66 1.60
CA TYR A 124 16.77 9.00 1.59
C TYR A 124 17.41 8.69 2.96
N ASP A 125 18.66 8.24 3.00
CA ASP A 125 19.35 7.84 4.25
C ASP A 125 19.69 9.01 5.20
N GLN A 126 19.00 10.15 5.07
CA GLN A 126 19.25 11.36 5.83
C GLN A 126 18.00 11.73 6.64
N CYS A 127 18.12 11.59 7.95
CA CYS A 127 17.20 12.05 8.99
C CYS A 127 15.99 11.13 9.27
N GLN A 128 16.21 10.16 10.17
CA GLN A 128 15.12 9.58 10.95
C GLN A 128 14.64 10.63 11.95
N SER A 129 13.53 11.28 11.64
CA SER A 129 12.84 12.10 12.65
C SER A 129 12.30 11.18 13.74
N GLU A 130 12.67 11.44 14.99
CA GLU A 130 12.09 10.76 16.16
C GLU A 130 10.62 11.14 16.36
N ILE A 131 10.15 12.23 15.72
CA ILE A 131 8.75 12.65 15.79
C ILE A 131 7.88 11.64 15.02
N PRO A 132 6.87 11.03 15.67
CA PRO A 132 5.98 10.07 15.04
C PRO A 132 5.18 10.69 13.88
N SER A 133 4.77 9.84 12.94
CA SER A 133 3.72 10.17 11.97
C SER A 133 2.41 10.53 12.68
N CYS A 134 1.80 11.65 12.30
CA CYS A 134 0.44 12.02 12.73
C CYS A 134 -0.66 11.44 11.83
N VAL A 135 -0.31 10.75 10.74
CA VAL A 135 -1.28 10.00 9.93
C VAL A 135 -1.87 8.86 10.76
N LYS A 136 -3.19 8.89 10.96
CA LYS A 136 -3.94 7.86 11.67
C LYS A 136 -4.29 6.73 10.72
N ILE A 137 -3.81 5.53 11.05
CA ILE A 137 -4.14 4.29 10.33
C ILE A 137 -5.12 3.49 11.19
N THR A 138 -6.34 3.26 10.69
CA THR A 138 -7.41 2.60 11.45
C THR A 138 -8.22 1.63 10.59
N ASN A 139 -8.79 0.59 11.21
CA ASN A 139 -9.60 -0.43 10.52
C ASN A 139 -8.87 -1.05 9.31
N VAL A 140 -7.74 -1.72 9.59
CA VAL A 140 -6.97 -2.46 8.58
C VAL A 140 -7.15 -3.95 8.82
N SER A 141 -7.53 -4.71 7.79
CA SER A 141 -7.65 -6.17 7.87
C SER A 141 -6.82 -6.88 6.82
N PHE A 142 -6.27 -8.02 7.23
CA PHE A 142 -5.58 -8.97 6.37
C PHE A 142 -6.24 -10.32 6.55
N LYS A 143 -6.69 -10.93 5.45
CA LYS A 143 -7.44 -12.18 5.49
C LYS A 143 -6.99 -13.08 4.35
N ASP A 144 -6.76 -14.36 4.66
CA ASP A 144 -6.49 -15.41 3.68
C ASP A 144 -5.38 -15.02 2.67
N ILE A 145 -4.14 -14.92 3.17
CA ILE A 145 -2.94 -14.60 2.38
C ILE A 145 -2.02 -15.85 2.29
N PRO A 146 -2.38 -16.88 1.51
CA PRO A 146 -1.60 -18.10 1.43
C PRO A 146 -0.36 -17.94 0.55
N GLY A 147 0.68 -18.72 0.83
CA GLY A 147 1.81 -18.93 -0.07
C GLY A 147 3.18 -18.86 0.61
N THR A 148 4.20 -18.40 -0.11
CA THR A 148 5.60 -18.46 0.34
C THR A 148 6.23 -17.07 0.52
N SER A 149 6.87 -16.88 1.66
CA SER A 149 7.75 -15.73 1.92
C SER A 149 9.18 -16.06 1.51
N ALA A 150 9.89 -15.08 0.94
CA ALA A 150 11.32 -15.17 0.62
C ALA A 150 12.21 -14.93 1.86
N THR A 151 11.65 -14.31 2.90
CA THR A 151 12.34 -14.07 4.18
C THR A 151 11.56 -14.62 5.36
N GLU A 152 12.20 -14.78 6.51
CA GLU A 152 11.52 -15.21 7.75
C GLU A 152 10.50 -14.17 8.26
N LEU A 153 10.65 -12.90 7.88
CA LEU A 153 9.75 -11.82 8.30
C LEU A 153 8.51 -11.74 7.41
N ALA A 154 7.44 -12.44 7.81
CA ALA A 154 6.17 -12.43 7.10
C ALA A 154 5.37 -11.11 7.32
N VAL A 155 5.47 -10.51 8.50
CA VAL A 155 4.74 -9.28 8.87
C VAL A 155 5.67 -8.33 9.60
N GLY A 156 5.77 -7.08 9.11
CA GLY A 156 6.55 -6.01 9.73
C GLY A 156 5.69 -4.79 10.07
N ALA A 157 5.96 -4.17 11.21
CA ALA A 157 5.38 -2.90 11.60
C ALA A 157 6.44 -2.00 12.23
N HIS A 158 6.68 -0.83 11.63
CA HIS A 158 7.58 0.19 12.18
C HIS A 158 6.75 1.37 12.66
N ARG A 159 6.73 1.57 13.98
CA ARG A 159 6.19 2.76 14.64
C ARG A 159 7.30 3.51 15.34
N ALA A 160 7.25 4.83 15.30
CA ALA A 160 8.09 5.64 16.17
C ALA A 160 7.78 5.34 17.64
N ARG A 161 8.83 5.23 18.45
CA ARG A 161 8.72 5.12 19.91
C ARG A 161 8.27 6.48 20.43
N MET A 162 7.24 6.49 21.28
CA MET A 162 6.81 7.69 22.02
C MET A 162 7.81 8.01 23.13
#